data_AF-A0A9D2MWC3-F1
#
_entry.id   AF-A0A9D2MWC3-F1
#
_cell.length_a   1.000
_cell.length_b   1.000
_cell.length_c   1.000
_cell.angle_alpha   90.00
_cell.angle_beta   90.00
_cell.angle_gamma   90.00
#
_symmetry.space_group_name_H-M   'P 1'
#
loop_
_entity.id
_entity.type
_entity.pdbx_description
1 polymer ?
#
loop_
_entity_poly.entity_id
_entity_poly.type
_entity_poly.pdbx_seq_one_letter_code
_entity_poly.pdbx_strand_id
1 'polypeptide(L)'
;MEVETRKTWSDSTTIDDDRSSTCVTWEAPWKGRTLSFRKEYPGIVENPAKGDRISLLYDPVGSRWALWKEVRSLWTVWGWFALLCGIAAFSFFLHGQEILTALSDYTVEVPNLPGALFCGLLGAGCAVGTFAFVQVFLRREIHSFGGPLLWGIKRLLGHLEEVEATCEGWIEKGDGEGSVSSYPLFSFLESGKKVEWFPPCTSARKAYVPGSRYVLYRDRKGRLGPGPRFADWLRLPFSWIPLAFFLFFALSLALAAVWMLWLAGSGVAYCWSHL
;
A
#
# COMPACT_ATOMS: atom_id res chain seq x y z
N MET A 1 13.64 -7.22 -17.79
CA MET A 1 13.66 -7.68 -16.40
C MET A 1 13.53 -9.19 -16.42
N GLU A 2 14.55 -9.86 -15.95
CA GLU A 2 14.61 -11.30 -15.78
C GLU A 2 14.56 -11.59 -14.28
N VAL A 3 13.77 -12.59 -13.91
CA VAL A 3 13.60 -13.02 -12.52
C VAL A 3 13.92 -14.50 -12.48
N GLU A 4 14.94 -14.85 -11.71
CA GLU A 4 15.36 -16.22 -11.48
C GLU A 4 15.07 -16.58 -10.02
N THR A 5 14.25 -17.59 -9.78
CA THR A 5 13.94 -18.08 -8.44
C THR A 5 14.70 -19.37 -8.16
N ARG A 6 15.54 -19.37 -7.13
CA ARG A 6 16.14 -20.59 -6.58
C ARG A 6 15.21 -21.13 -5.50
N LYS A 7 14.58 -22.27 -5.80
CA LYS A 7 13.60 -22.92 -4.93
C LYS A 7 14.28 -24.00 -4.09
N THR A 8 13.98 -24.00 -2.80
CA THR A 8 14.35 -25.09 -1.90
C THR A 8 13.09 -25.87 -1.52
N TRP A 9 13.01 -27.12 -1.97
CA TRP A 9 11.86 -27.99 -1.69
C TRP A 9 12.02 -28.61 -0.31
N SER A 10 10.99 -28.47 0.53
CA SER A 10 10.89 -29.21 1.80
C SER A 10 10.31 -30.60 1.56
N ASP A 11 9.29 -30.69 0.71
CA ASP A 11 8.60 -31.94 0.34
C ASP A 11 8.33 -31.97 -1.19
N SER A 12 7.77 -33.07 -1.70
CA SER A 12 7.41 -33.22 -3.12
C SER A 12 6.38 -32.20 -3.63
N THR A 13 5.63 -31.55 -2.73
CA THR A 13 4.60 -30.56 -3.06
C THR A 13 4.80 -29.22 -2.37
N THR A 14 5.87 -29.05 -1.59
CA THR A 14 6.02 -27.90 -0.67
C THR A 14 7.41 -27.25 -0.81
N ILE A 15 7.44 -25.97 -1.09
CA ILE A 15 8.64 -25.12 -1.19
C ILE A 15 8.76 -24.31 0.11
N ASP A 16 9.95 -24.32 0.70
CA ASP A 16 10.28 -23.50 1.86
C ASP A 16 10.74 -22.11 1.38
N ASP A 17 9.95 -21.07 1.67
CA ASP A 17 10.25 -19.68 1.27
C ASP A 17 11.51 -19.16 1.97
N ASP A 18 11.68 -19.47 3.26
CA ASP A 18 12.77 -18.92 4.09
C ASP A 18 14.14 -19.43 3.63
N ARG A 19 14.18 -20.62 2.99
CA ARG A 19 15.38 -21.20 2.38
C ARG A 19 15.50 -20.97 0.88
N SER A 20 14.54 -20.27 0.27
CA SER A 20 14.55 -19.95 -1.16
C SER A 20 15.12 -18.55 -1.40
N SER A 21 15.61 -18.27 -2.61
CA SER A 21 16.08 -16.94 -2.98
C SER A 21 15.57 -16.52 -4.36
N THR A 22 15.35 -15.22 -4.54
CA THR A 22 14.91 -14.65 -5.82
C THR A 22 15.93 -13.64 -6.30
N CYS A 23 16.51 -13.90 -7.47
CA CYS A 23 17.42 -13.00 -8.13
C CYS A 23 16.67 -12.22 -9.21
N VAL A 24 16.71 -10.88 -9.12
CA VAL A 24 16.12 -10.01 -10.13
C VAL A 24 17.25 -9.31 -10.88
N THR A 25 17.27 -9.53 -12.19
CA THR A 25 18.17 -8.85 -13.12
C THR A 25 17.35 -7.87 -13.96
N TRP A 26 17.67 -6.59 -13.86
CA TRP A 26 17.04 -5.54 -14.62
C TRP A 26 18.03 -4.93 -15.60
N GLU A 27 17.63 -4.86 -16.85
CA GLU A 27 18.39 -4.19 -17.90
C GLU A 27 17.51 -3.09 -18.47
N ALA A 28 18.01 -1.86 -18.50
CA ALA A 28 17.37 -0.84 -19.31
C ALA A 28 18.36 0.13 -19.95
N PRO A 29 17.99 0.65 -21.13
CA PRO A 29 18.74 1.69 -21.79
C PRO A 29 18.58 3.02 -21.04
N TRP A 30 19.69 3.63 -20.67
CA TRP A 30 19.76 4.98 -20.10
C TRP A 30 20.85 5.78 -20.81
N LYS A 31 20.48 6.90 -21.44
CA LYS A 31 21.39 7.80 -22.18
C LYS A 31 22.37 7.05 -23.12
N GLY A 32 21.88 6.08 -23.89
CA GLY A 32 22.68 5.31 -24.85
C GLY A 32 23.56 4.21 -24.25
N ARG A 33 23.43 3.89 -22.96
CA ARG A 33 24.09 2.75 -22.30
C ARG A 33 23.06 1.80 -21.70
N THR A 34 23.28 0.51 -21.79
CA THR A 34 22.44 -0.47 -21.10
C THR A 34 22.94 -0.64 -19.67
N LEU A 35 22.12 -0.23 -18.69
CA LEU A 35 22.42 -0.42 -17.28
C LEU A 35 21.83 -1.77 -16.83
N SER A 36 22.70 -2.69 -16.42
CA SER A 36 22.33 -3.97 -15.82
C SER A 36 22.42 -3.89 -14.30
N PHE A 37 21.32 -4.18 -13.61
CA PHE A 37 21.24 -4.22 -12.16
C PHE A 37 20.84 -5.62 -11.72
N ARG A 38 21.60 -6.21 -10.79
CA ARG A 38 21.29 -7.52 -10.21
C ARG A 38 21.15 -7.37 -8.71
N LYS A 39 20.03 -7.84 -8.14
CA LYS A 39 19.83 -7.91 -6.69
C LYS A 39 19.22 -9.25 -6.32
N GLU A 40 19.83 -9.89 -5.34
CA GLU A 40 19.32 -11.11 -4.74
C GLU A 40 18.51 -10.74 -3.49
N TYR A 41 17.33 -11.32 -3.40
CA TYR A 41 16.43 -11.15 -2.28
C TYR A 41 16.21 -12.49 -1.58
N PRO A 42 16.19 -12.53 -0.23
CA PRO A 42 15.81 -13.72 0.51
C PRO A 42 14.31 -13.96 0.36
N GLY A 43 13.90 -15.20 0.06
CA GLY A 43 12.52 -15.59 -0.18
C GLY A 43 12.03 -15.44 -1.63
N ILE A 44 10.82 -15.91 -1.87
CA ILE A 44 10.08 -15.85 -3.13
C ILE A 44 8.83 -14.99 -2.97
N VAL A 45 8.08 -15.14 -1.87
CA VAL A 45 6.75 -14.55 -1.69
C VAL A 45 6.76 -13.01 -1.67
N GLU A 46 7.68 -12.40 -0.93
CA GLU A 46 7.73 -10.93 -0.79
C GLU A 46 8.47 -10.22 -1.91
N ASN A 47 9.09 -11.01 -2.80
CA ASN A 47 9.99 -10.53 -3.83
C ASN A 47 9.29 -10.42 -5.18
N PRO A 48 9.84 -9.60 -6.09
CA PRO A 48 9.14 -9.28 -7.32
C PRO A 48 9.01 -10.50 -8.23
N ALA A 49 7.80 -10.76 -8.70
CA ALA A 49 7.53 -11.88 -9.61
C ALA A 49 7.72 -11.46 -11.07
N LYS A 50 7.87 -12.47 -11.94
CA LYS A 50 7.97 -12.25 -13.39
C LYS A 50 6.67 -11.61 -13.91
N GLY A 51 6.79 -10.44 -14.55
CA GLY A 51 5.65 -9.68 -15.08
C GLY A 51 5.17 -8.52 -14.20
N ASP A 52 5.71 -8.37 -12.98
CA ASP A 52 5.38 -7.23 -12.14
C ASP A 52 5.95 -5.91 -12.68
N ARG A 53 5.11 -4.88 -12.69
CA ARG A 53 5.55 -3.51 -12.96
C ARG A 53 6.03 -2.89 -11.66
N ILE A 54 7.34 -2.71 -11.57
CA ILE A 54 8.00 -2.19 -10.40
C ILE A 54 8.49 -0.79 -10.70
N SER A 55 8.14 0.16 -9.83
CA SER A 55 8.72 1.49 -9.89
C SER A 55 10.09 1.48 -9.22
N LEU A 56 11.13 1.71 -10.02
CA LEU A 56 12.51 1.83 -9.56
C LEU A 56 12.85 3.30 -9.39
N LEU A 57 13.53 3.62 -8.29
CA LEU A 57 14.09 4.94 -8.06
C LEU A 57 15.60 4.83 -8.29
N TYR A 58 16.10 5.51 -9.30
CA TYR A 58 17.52 5.52 -9.67
C TYR A 58 18.14 6.86 -9.30
N ASP A 59 19.18 6.82 -8.46
CA ASP A 59 20.02 7.97 -8.14
C ASP A 59 21.20 8.02 -9.12
N PRO A 60 21.21 8.99 -10.06
CA PRO A 60 22.24 9.09 -11.08
C PRO A 60 23.60 9.56 -10.54
N VAL A 61 23.65 10.18 -9.35
CA VAL A 61 24.91 10.69 -8.77
C VAL A 61 25.63 9.59 -7.99
N GLY A 62 24.89 8.82 -7.19
CA GLY A 62 25.44 7.72 -6.41
C GLY A 62 25.54 6.37 -7.12
N SER A 63 24.98 6.24 -8.34
CA SER A 63 24.76 4.94 -9.01
C SER A 63 24.00 3.92 -8.14
N ARG A 64 23.13 4.43 -7.25
CA ARG A 64 22.32 3.61 -6.37
C ARG A 64 20.92 3.50 -6.96
N TRP A 65 20.32 2.35 -6.81
CA TRP A 65 18.94 2.12 -7.19
C TRP A 65 18.23 1.43 -6.03
N ALA A 66 16.97 1.78 -5.83
CA ALA A 66 16.11 1.17 -4.82
C ALA A 66 14.73 0.94 -5.42
N LEU A 67 14.03 -0.08 -4.91
CA LEU A 67 12.60 -0.22 -5.17
C LEU A 67 11.88 0.97 -4.53
N TRP A 68 10.88 1.56 -5.18
CA TRP A 68 10.07 2.60 -4.52
C TRP A 68 9.49 2.07 -3.19
N LYS A 69 9.07 0.79 -3.13
CA LYS A 69 8.60 0.16 -1.89
C LYS A 69 9.63 0.20 -0.75
N GLU A 70 10.93 0.23 -1.06
CA GLU A 70 12.02 0.38 -0.08
C GLU A 70 12.26 1.85 0.32
N VAL A 71 11.87 2.80 -0.54
CA VAL A 71 11.99 4.24 -0.27
C VAL A 71 10.81 4.70 0.58
N ARG A 72 11.10 5.02 1.84
CA ARG A 72 10.18 5.58 2.85
C ARG A 72 9.74 7.03 2.50
N SER A 73 9.20 7.25 1.31
CA SER A 73 8.86 8.56 0.72
C SER A 73 7.96 9.45 1.59
N LEU A 74 7.15 8.87 2.48
CA LEU A 74 6.27 9.61 3.38
C LEU A 74 7.00 10.20 4.60
N TRP A 75 8.24 9.78 4.89
CA TRP A 75 8.98 10.25 6.07
C TRP A 75 9.24 11.75 6.07
N THR A 76 9.38 12.37 4.89
CA THR A 76 9.54 13.83 4.80
C THR A 76 8.28 14.55 5.31
N VAL A 77 7.09 14.06 4.97
CA VAL A 77 5.82 14.62 5.46
C VAL A 77 5.67 14.41 6.96
N TRP A 78 5.97 13.21 7.46
CA TRP A 78 5.96 12.91 8.89
C TRP A 78 7.00 13.73 9.66
N GLY A 79 8.17 13.97 9.09
CA GLY A 79 9.24 14.77 9.68
C GLY A 79 8.86 16.24 9.83
N TRP A 80 8.27 16.85 8.78
CA TRP A 80 7.77 18.22 8.86
C TRP A 80 6.64 18.37 9.88
N PHE A 81 5.72 17.40 9.92
CA PHE A 81 4.64 17.41 10.91
C PHE A 81 5.19 17.25 12.34
N ALA A 82 6.14 16.34 12.56
CA ALA A 82 6.80 16.16 13.86
C ALA A 82 7.55 17.41 14.31
N LEU A 83 8.22 18.12 13.39
CA LEU A 83 8.87 19.39 13.67
C LEU A 83 7.86 20.45 14.12
N LEU A 84 6.75 20.59 13.40
CA LEU A 84 5.68 21.54 13.70
C LEU A 84 5.02 21.25 15.06
N CYS A 85 4.77 19.97 15.38
CA CYS A 85 4.34 19.55 16.71
C CYS A 85 5.39 19.84 17.79
N GLY A 86 6.67 19.64 17.48
CA GLY A 86 7.79 19.92 18.40
C GLY A 86 7.91 21.40 18.74
N ILE A 87 7.77 22.28 17.74
CA ILE A 87 7.75 23.73 17.93
C ILE A 87 6.56 24.13 18.81
N ALA A 88 5.38 23.59 18.53
CA ALA A 88 4.19 23.86 19.34
C ALA A 88 4.37 23.41 20.80
N ALA A 89 4.86 22.18 21.03
CA ALA A 89 5.12 21.65 22.36
C ALA A 89 6.15 22.50 23.12
N PHE A 90 7.19 22.97 22.43
CA PHE A 90 8.19 23.86 23.01
C PHE A 90 7.60 25.23 23.38
N SER A 91 6.73 25.80 22.54
CA SER A 91 6.00 27.04 22.86
C SER A 91 5.08 26.88 24.07
N PHE A 92 4.34 25.77 24.16
CA PHE A 92 3.53 25.44 25.35
C PHE A 92 4.39 25.24 26.61
N PHE A 93 5.58 24.67 26.47
CA PHE A 93 6.49 24.49 27.60
C PHE A 93 7.01 25.83 28.15
N LEU A 94 7.32 26.78 27.28
CA LEU A 94 7.87 28.09 27.69
C LEU A 94 6.80 29.09 28.16
N HIS A 95 5.62 29.12 27.53
CA HIS A 95 4.59 30.15 27.75
C HIS A 95 3.21 29.56 28.10
N GLY A 96 3.17 28.35 28.65
CA GLY A 96 1.93 27.57 28.81
C GLY A 96 0.80 28.27 29.56
N GLN A 97 1.11 29.06 30.60
CA GLN A 97 0.10 29.81 31.35
C GLN A 97 -0.53 30.94 30.52
N GLU A 98 0.29 31.71 29.80
CA GLU A 98 -0.16 32.82 28.92
C GLU A 98 -0.93 32.31 27.70
N ILE A 99 -0.52 31.15 27.16
CA ILE A 99 -1.22 30.49 26.06
C ILE A 99 -2.55 29.91 26.53
N LEU A 100 -2.63 29.38 27.77
CA LEU A 100 -3.86 28.83 28.32
C LEU A 100 -4.89 29.92 28.64
N THR A 101 -4.46 31.05 29.19
CA THR A 101 -5.34 32.21 29.40
C THR A 101 -5.82 32.78 28.06
N ALA A 102 -4.92 32.92 27.07
CA ALA A 102 -5.31 33.31 25.72
C ALA A 102 -6.28 32.30 25.07
N LEU A 103 -6.08 30.99 25.25
CA LEU A 103 -7.04 30.00 24.74
C LEU A 103 -8.39 30.07 25.45
N SER A 104 -8.42 30.40 26.75
CA SER A 104 -9.67 30.57 27.51
C SER A 104 -10.48 31.77 27.05
N ASP A 105 -9.80 32.83 26.59
CA ASP A 105 -10.44 34.03 26.05
C ASP A 105 -10.79 33.91 24.55
N TYR A 106 -10.43 32.79 23.90
CA TYR A 106 -10.73 32.56 22.49
C TYR A 106 -12.23 32.31 22.30
N THR A 107 -12.91 33.29 21.70
CA THR A 107 -14.31 33.17 21.27
C THR A 107 -14.39 33.40 19.77
N VAL A 108 -15.41 32.83 19.11
CA VAL A 108 -15.63 32.99 17.65
C VAL A 108 -15.78 34.46 17.25
N GLU A 109 -16.22 35.31 18.18
CA GLU A 109 -16.44 36.74 17.96
C GLU A 109 -15.17 37.61 18.16
N VAL A 110 -14.18 37.13 18.93
CA VAL A 110 -12.90 37.83 19.16
C VAL A 110 -11.74 36.85 18.96
N PRO A 111 -11.29 36.65 17.70
CA PRO A 111 -10.21 35.71 17.43
C PRO A 111 -8.88 36.27 17.93
N ASN A 112 -8.11 35.43 18.62
CA ASN A 112 -6.75 35.73 19.05
C ASN A 112 -5.73 34.84 18.34
N LEU A 113 -4.48 35.33 18.26
CA LEU A 113 -3.42 34.66 17.54
C LEU A 113 -3.09 33.26 18.13
N PRO A 114 -3.03 33.05 19.46
CA PRO A 114 -2.76 31.74 20.03
C PRO A 114 -3.86 30.71 19.73
N GLY A 115 -5.14 31.10 19.80
CA GLY A 115 -6.27 30.24 19.46
C GLY A 115 -6.33 29.92 17.96
N ALA A 116 -6.04 30.88 17.09
CA ALA A 116 -5.95 30.66 15.65
C ALA A 116 -4.80 29.70 15.29
N LEU A 117 -3.63 29.84 15.91
CA LEU A 117 -2.51 28.92 15.73
C LEU A 117 -2.85 27.51 16.25
N PHE A 118 -3.51 27.39 17.41
CA PHE A 118 -3.96 26.11 17.94
C PHE A 118 -4.97 25.40 17.02
N CYS A 119 -5.94 26.13 16.48
CA CYS A 119 -6.86 25.60 15.47
C CYS A 119 -6.10 25.16 14.21
N GLY A 120 -5.09 25.91 13.79
CA GLY A 120 -4.24 25.57 12.65
C GLY A 120 -3.47 24.27 12.85
N LEU A 121 -2.91 24.05 14.05
CA LEU A 121 -2.22 22.82 14.43
C LEU A 121 -3.16 21.61 14.43
N LEU A 122 -4.36 21.75 15.02
CA LEU A 122 -5.38 20.70 15.02
C LEU A 122 -5.86 20.38 13.59
N GLY A 123 -6.08 21.41 12.78
CA GLY A 123 -6.45 21.25 11.37
C GLY A 123 -5.38 20.55 10.54
N ALA A 124 -4.11 20.93 10.73
CA ALA A 124 -2.98 20.24 10.10
C ALA A 124 -2.86 18.77 10.55
N GLY A 125 -3.07 18.50 11.85
CA GLY A 125 -3.10 17.14 12.38
C GLY A 125 -4.22 16.29 11.76
N CYS A 126 -5.42 16.84 11.65
CA CYS A 126 -6.54 16.18 10.98
C CYS A 126 -6.27 15.95 9.48
N ALA A 127 -5.62 16.89 8.79
CA ALA A 127 -5.26 16.75 7.38
C ALA A 127 -4.22 15.65 7.16
N VAL A 128 -3.15 15.63 7.96
CA VAL A 128 -2.11 14.57 7.90
C VAL A 128 -2.71 13.22 8.28
N GLY A 129 -3.56 13.17 9.30
CA GLY A 129 -4.30 11.98 9.71
C GLY A 129 -5.20 11.44 8.59
N THR A 130 -5.97 12.31 7.94
CA THR A 130 -6.81 11.97 6.77
C THR A 130 -5.94 11.43 5.63
N PHE A 131 -4.86 12.10 5.30
CA PHE A 131 -3.96 11.69 4.23
C PHE A 131 -3.33 10.32 4.51
N ALA A 132 -2.83 10.10 5.72
CA ALA A 132 -2.29 8.81 6.14
C ALA A 132 -3.35 7.71 6.11
N PHE A 133 -4.55 7.99 6.62
CA PHE A 133 -5.67 7.07 6.62
C PHE A 133 -6.08 6.67 5.19
N VAL A 134 -6.19 7.64 4.28
CA VAL A 134 -6.53 7.37 2.88
C VAL A 134 -5.43 6.57 2.16
N GLN A 135 -4.17 6.96 2.32
CA GLN A 135 -3.05 6.33 1.62
C GLN A 135 -2.73 4.92 2.12
N VAL A 136 -2.82 4.69 3.43
CA VAL A 136 -2.40 3.44 4.05
C VAL A 136 -3.59 2.48 4.18
N PHE A 137 -4.70 2.95 4.74
CA PHE A 137 -5.85 2.09 5.05
C PHE A 137 -6.85 2.05 3.89
N LEU A 138 -7.40 3.20 3.48
CA LEU A 138 -8.48 3.21 2.50
C LEU A 138 -8.04 2.66 1.13
N ARG A 139 -6.82 2.98 0.68
CA ARG A 139 -6.26 2.43 -0.57
C ARG A 139 -6.13 0.90 -0.54
N ARG A 140 -5.74 0.33 0.61
CA ARG A 140 -5.60 -1.13 0.78
C ARG A 140 -6.98 -1.80 0.84
N GLU A 141 -7.90 -1.23 1.61
CA GLU A 141 -9.24 -1.77 1.79
C GLU A 141 -10.10 -1.66 0.52
N ILE A 142 -10.04 -0.54 -0.22
CA ILE A 142 -10.70 -0.43 -1.53
C ILE A 142 -10.22 -1.51 -2.49
N HIS A 143 -8.92 -1.82 -2.51
CA HIS A 143 -8.39 -2.88 -3.35
C HIS A 143 -8.88 -4.27 -2.92
N SER A 144 -8.94 -4.51 -1.61
CA SER A 144 -9.43 -5.77 -1.02
C SER A 144 -10.91 -6.01 -1.32
N PHE A 145 -11.75 -5.02 -1.04
CA PHE A 145 -13.21 -5.12 -1.16
C PHE A 145 -13.72 -4.93 -2.59
N GLY A 146 -13.04 -4.10 -3.39
CA GLY A 146 -13.38 -3.85 -4.79
C GLY A 146 -12.86 -4.92 -5.76
N GLY A 147 -11.98 -5.82 -5.31
CA GLY A 147 -11.34 -6.84 -6.16
C GLY A 147 -12.32 -7.66 -7.01
N PRO A 148 -13.33 -8.33 -6.42
CA PRO A 148 -14.30 -9.13 -7.18
C PRO A 148 -15.14 -8.29 -8.15
N LEU A 149 -15.50 -7.07 -7.76
CA LEU A 149 -16.31 -6.16 -8.56
C LEU A 149 -15.51 -5.63 -9.77
N LEU A 150 -14.27 -5.20 -9.56
CA LEU A 150 -13.34 -4.82 -10.63
C LEU A 150 -13.08 -5.99 -11.58
N TRP A 151 -12.93 -7.21 -11.05
CA TRP A 151 -12.75 -8.40 -11.87
C TRP A 151 -14.00 -8.65 -12.73
N GLY A 152 -15.20 -8.56 -12.15
CA GLY A 152 -16.47 -8.72 -12.87
C GLY A 152 -16.63 -7.69 -14.00
N ILE A 153 -16.33 -6.42 -13.73
CA ILE A 153 -16.35 -5.35 -14.74
C ILE A 153 -15.35 -5.66 -15.86
N LYS A 154 -14.12 -6.07 -15.53
CA LYS A 154 -13.10 -6.41 -16.54
C LYS A 154 -13.50 -7.62 -17.38
N ARG A 155 -14.16 -8.62 -16.78
CA ARG A 155 -14.69 -9.77 -17.50
C ARG A 155 -15.77 -9.37 -18.49
N LEU A 156 -16.73 -8.54 -18.05
CA LEU A 156 -17.81 -8.03 -18.88
C LEU A 156 -17.29 -7.18 -20.06
N LEU A 157 -16.20 -6.44 -19.85
CA LEU A 157 -15.52 -5.68 -20.90
C LEU A 157 -14.65 -6.53 -21.83
N GLY A 158 -14.57 -7.85 -21.63
CA GLY A 158 -13.71 -8.74 -22.43
C GLY A 158 -12.21 -8.45 -22.27
N HIS A 159 -11.80 -7.88 -21.14
CA HIS A 159 -10.41 -7.53 -20.87
C HIS A 159 -9.61 -8.65 -20.18
N LEU A 160 -10.22 -9.82 -20.01
CA LEU A 160 -9.61 -10.97 -19.34
C LEU A 160 -9.45 -12.13 -20.31
N GLU A 161 -8.22 -12.59 -20.47
CA GLU A 161 -7.89 -13.81 -21.20
C GLU A 161 -7.85 -14.99 -20.22
N GLU A 162 -8.47 -16.11 -20.61
CA GLU A 162 -8.46 -17.34 -19.82
C GLU A 162 -7.18 -18.13 -20.10
N VAL A 163 -6.46 -18.49 -19.04
CA VAL A 163 -5.21 -19.24 -19.08
C VAL A 163 -5.37 -20.49 -18.23
N GLU A 164 -5.34 -21.67 -18.85
CA GLU A 164 -5.32 -22.93 -18.12
C GLU A 164 -3.98 -23.12 -17.40
N ALA A 165 -4.04 -23.29 -16.09
CA ALA A 165 -2.88 -23.51 -15.24
C ALA A 165 -3.06 -24.76 -14.38
N THR A 166 -1.96 -25.45 -14.08
CA THR A 166 -1.94 -26.61 -13.19
C THR A 166 -1.36 -26.18 -11.85
N CYS A 167 -2.04 -26.51 -10.74
CA CYS A 167 -1.48 -26.28 -9.41
C CYS A 167 -0.37 -27.31 -9.16
N GLU A 168 0.88 -26.91 -8.98
CA GLU A 168 2.00 -27.84 -8.77
C GLU A 168 2.26 -28.12 -7.30
N GLY A 169 1.96 -27.17 -6.42
CA GLY A 169 2.27 -27.29 -5.01
C GLY A 169 2.02 -26.01 -4.23
N TRP A 170 2.71 -25.88 -3.10
CA TRP A 170 2.58 -24.78 -2.15
C TRP A 170 3.95 -24.19 -1.82
N ILE A 171 3.99 -22.89 -1.60
CA ILE A 171 5.12 -22.15 -1.02
C ILE A 171 4.71 -21.82 0.41
N GLU A 172 5.54 -22.19 1.37
CA GLU A 172 5.32 -21.93 2.78
C GLU A 172 6.29 -20.90 3.29
N LYS A 173 5.74 -19.88 3.94
CA LYS A 173 6.49 -18.84 4.61
C LYS A 173 6.21 -18.90 6.11
N GLY A 174 7.26 -18.97 6.92
CA GLY A 174 7.15 -18.82 8.38
C GLY A 174 7.07 -17.34 8.76
N ASP A 175 6.07 -16.95 9.53
CA ASP A 175 5.94 -15.56 10.01
C ASP A 175 6.79 -15.29 11.29
N GLY A 176 7.72 -16.19 11.64
CA GLY A 176 8.57 -16.10 12.83
C GLY A 176 7.86 -16.38 14.17
N GLU A 177 6.55 -16.14 14.26
CA GLU A 177 5.71 -16.41 15.43
C GLU A 177 5.11 -17.84 15.45
N GLY A 178 5.55 -18.71 14.52
CA GLY A 178 5.08 -20.10 14.42
C GLY A 178 3.85 -20.31 13.54
N SER A 179 3.23 -19.25 13.00
CA SER A 179 2.24 -19.36 11.94
C SER A 179 2.92 -19.54 10.58
N VAL A 180 2.37 -20.46 9.78
CA VAL A 180 2.84 -20.74 8.42
C VAL A 180 1.81 -20.23 7.43
N SER A 181 2.24 -19.31 6.58
CA SER A 181 1.45 -18.74 5.50
C SER A 181 1.69 -19.54 4.21
N SER A 182 0.63 -20.16 3.66
CA SER A 182 0.73 -20.98 2.44
C SER A 182 0.25 -20.22 1.19
N TYR A 183 1.03 -20.33 0.10
CA TYR A 183 0.75 -19.74 -1.21
C TYR A 183 0.75 -20.84 -2.29
N PRO A 184 -0.30 -20.97 -3.12
CA PRO A 184 -0.34 -22.00 -4.16
C PRO A 184 0.57 -21.63 -5.33
N LEU A 185 1.30 -22.61 -5.85
CA LEU A 185 2.13 -22.48 -7.05
C LEU A 185 1.38 -23.03 -8.26
N PHE A 186 1.22 -22.21 -9.30
CA PHE A 186 0.61 -22.60 -10.56
C PHE A 186 1.65 -22.62 -11.68
N SER A 187 1.52 -23.56 -12.61
CA SER A 187 2.28 -23.61 -13.86
C SER A 187 1.36 -23.57 -15.07
N PHE A 188 1.74 -22.83 -16.10
CA PHE A 188 1.00 -22.78 -17.37
C PHE A 188 1.98 -22.74 -18.54
N LEU A 189 1.50 -23.09 -19.73
CA LEU A 189 2.28 -23.04 -20.96
C LEU A 189 2.08 -21.70 -21.65
N GLU A 190 3.17 -20.96 -21.85
CA GLU A 190 3.18 -19.69 -22.57
C GLU A 190 4.21 -19.75 -23.68
N SER A 191 3.77 -19.64 -24.94
CA SER A 191 4.63 -19.70 -26.13
C SER A 191 5.57 -20.92 -26.15
N GLY A 192 5.07 -22.08 -25.70
CA GLY A 192 5.81 -23.34 -25.63
C GLY A 192 6.78 -23.48 -24.44
N LYS A 193 6.88 -22.46 -23.57
CA LYS A 193 7.67 -22.53 -22.33
C LYS A 193 6.75 -22.66 -21.12
N LYS A 194 7.14 -23.51 -20.18
CA LYS A 194 6.48 -23.62 -18.88
C LYS A 194 6.81 -22.38 -18.05
N VAL A 195 5.80 -21.61 -17.68
CA VAL A 195 5.90 -20.43 -16.82
C VAL A 195 5.21 -20.75 -15.50
N GLU A 196 5.83 -20.33 -14.41
CA GLU A 196 5.32 -20.52 -13.06
C GLU A 196 4.85 -19.20 -12.49
N TRP A 197 3.75 -19.24 -11.74
CA TRP A 197 3.13 -18.08 -11.13
C TRP A 197 2.53 -18.46 -9.78
N PHE A 198 2.63 -17.57 -8.80
CA PHE A 198 2.02 -17.72 -7.49
C PHE A 198 1.26 -16.43 -7.16
N PRO A 199 0.11 -16.51 -6.45
CA PRO A 199 -0.65 -15.35 -6.09
C PRO A 199 0.04 -14.55 -4.98
N PRO A 200 -0.15 -13.22 -4.95
CA PRO A 200 0.39 -12.35 -3.89
C PRO A 200 -0.36 -12.47 -2.56
N CYS A 201 -1.35 -13.37 -2.46
CA CYS A 201 -2.20 -13.53 -1.28
C CYS A 201 -2.16 -14.98 -0.80
N THR A 202 -2.17 -15.14 0.52
CA THR A 202 -2.27 -16.47 1.15
C THR A 202 -3.58 -17.14 0.76
N SER A 203 -3.55 -18.47 0.68
CA SER A 203 -4.74 -19.27 0.43
C SER A 203 -4.77 -20.46 1.37
N ALA A 204 -5.97 -20.82 1.84
CA ALA A 204 -6.13 -22.03 2.64
C ALA A 204 -5.72 -23.26 1.82
N ARG A 205 -4.98 -24.22 2.39
CA ARG A 205 -4.55 -25.43 1.66
C ARG A 205 -5.70 -26.22 1.00
N LYS A 206 -6.90 -26.19 1.59
CA LYS A 206 -8.11 -26.84 1.03
C LYS A 206 -8.62 -26.18 -0.25
N ALA A 207 -8.10 -25.00 -0.59
CA ALA A 207 -8.55 -24.17 -1.69
C ALA A 207 -8.07 -24.68 -3.05
N TYR A 208 -6.92 -25.36 -3.11
CA TYR A 208 -6.29 -25.82 -4.34
C TYR A 208 -5.66 -27.20 -4.12
N VAL A 209 -5.79 -28.09 -5.10
CA VAL A 209 -5.23 -29.45 -5.01
C VAL A 209 -4.07 -29.56 -5.98
N PRO A 210 -2.87 -29.96 -5.51
CA PRO A 210 -1.73 -30.22 -6.40
C PRO A 210 -2.09 -31.25 -7.49
N GLY A 211 -1.64 -31.01 -8.72
CA GLY A 211 -1.95 -31.80 -9.91
C GLY A 211 -3.29 -31.46 -10.58
N SER A 212 -4.14 -30.65 -9.97
CA SER A 212 -5.43 -30.24 -10.57
C SER A 212 -5.27 -29.03 -11.48
N ARG A 213 -6.10 -28.97 -12.52
CA ARG A 213 -6.17 -27.83 -13.46
C ARG A 213 -7.15 -26.78 -12.96
N TYR A 214 -6.75 -25.52 -13.08
CA TYR A 214 -7.51 -24.33 -12.70
C TYR A 214 -7.41 -23.27 -13.81
N VAL A 215 -8.45 -22.44 -13.93
CA VAL A 215 -8.45 -21.33 -14.89
C VAL A 215 -7.97 -20.07 -14.17
N LEU A 216 -6.87 -19.51 -14.67
CA LEU A 216 -6.38 -18.18 -14.30
C LEU A 216 -6.86 -17.17 -15.34
N TYR A 217 -7.03 -15.92 -14.90
CA TYR A 217 -7.43 -14.82 -15.77
C TYR A 217 -6.29 -13.82 -15.88
N ARG A 218 -5.95 -13.45 -17.11
CA ARG A 218 -4.91 -12.49 -17.44
C ARG A 218 -5.55 -11.17 -17.88
N ASP A 219 -5.23 -10.09 -17.17
CA ASP A 219 -5.60 -8.72 -17.55
C ASP A 219 -4.76 -8.24 -18.75
N ARG A 220 -5.22 -7.25 -19.53
CA ARG A 220 -4.46 -6.56 -20.60
C ARG A 220 -3.10 -6.02 -20.15
N LYS A 221 -2.94 -5.80 -18.84
CA LYS A 221 -1.67 -5.38 -18.22
C LYS A 221 -0.70 -6.54 -17.96
N GLY A 222 -1.05 -7.76 -18.32
CA GLY A 222 -0.27 -8.99 -18.07
C GLY A 222 -0.41 -9.54 -16.64
N ARG A 223 -1.31 -9.00 -15.82
CA ARG A 223 -1.51 -9.47 -14.44
C ARG A 223 -2.37 -10.72 -14.45
N LEU A 224 -1.87 -11.78 -13.81
CA LEU A 224 -2.57 -13.04 -13.62
C LEU A 224 -3.25 -13.06 -12.25
N GLY A 225 -4.42 -13.68 -12.19
CA GLY A 225 -5.12 -13.94 -10.93
C GLY A 225 -6.20 -15.01 -11.09
N PRO A 226 -6.48 -15.80 -10.05
CA PRO A 226 -7.65 -16.67 -10.03
C PRO A 226 -8.92 -15.84 -10.11
N GLY A 227 -9.98 -16.42 -10.67
CA GLY A 227 -11.31 -15.82 -10.59
C GLY A 227 -11.82 -15.73 -9.15
N PRO A 228 -12.62 -14.71 -8.79
CA PRO A 228 -13.24 -14.60 -7.48
C PRO A 228 -14.15 -15.81 -7.23
N ARG A 229 -14.09 -16.34 -6.01
CA ARG A 229 -14.91 -17.49 -5.60
C ARG A 229 -16.33 -17.02 -5.31
N PHE A 230 -17.28 -17.95 -5.35
CA PHE A 230 -18.67 -17.66 -4.95
C PHE A 230 -18.76 -17.06 -3.54
N ALA A 231 -17.93 -17.53 -2.61
CA ALA A 231 -17.83 -16.98 -1.27
C ALA A 231 -17.37 -15.50 -1.25
N ASP A 232 -16.52 -15.08 -2.20
CA ASP A 232 -16.05 -13.70 -2.29
C ASP A 232 -17.17 -12.77 -2.76
N TRP A 233 -18.02 -13.26 -3.67
CA TRP A 233 -19.23 -12.54 -4.10
C TRP A 233 -20.27 -12.41 -2.97
N LEU A 234 -20.45 -13.44 -2.16
CA LEU A 234 -21.35 -13.40 -1.00
C LEU A 234 -20.90 -12.44 0.10
N ARG A 235 -19.58 -12.22 0.22
CA ARG A 235 -19.00 -11.29 1.21
C ARG A 235 -19.07 -9.83 0.77
N LEU A 236 -19.29 -9.58 -0.53
CA LEU A 236 -19.33 -8.26 -1.13
C LEU A 236 -20.35 -7.29 -0.50
N PRO A 237 -21.60 -7.67 -0.18
CA PRO A 237 -22.51 -6.75 0.52
C PRO A 237 -22.04 -6.44 1.95
N PHE A 238 -21.46 -7.41 2.65
CA PHE A 238 -20.96 -7.22 4.01
C PHE A 238 -19.68 -6.39 4.07
N SER A 239 -18.86 -6.40 3.02
CA SER A 239 -17.66 -5.57 2.94
C SER A 239 -17.95 -4.09 2.71
N TRP A 240 -19.14 -3.73 2.25
CA TRP A 240 -19.51 -2.32 2.05
C TRP A 240 -19.76 -1.59 3.37
N ILE A 241 -20.14 -2.32 4.43
CA ILE A 241 -20.38 -1.75 5.76
C ILE A 241 -19.10 -1.11 6.34
N PRO A 242 -17.97 -1.85 6.50
CA PRO A 242 -16.73 -1.25 6.99
C PRO A 242 -16.17 -0.21 6.01
N LEU A 243 -16.31 -0.42 4.70
CA LEU A 243 -15.88 0.57 3.70
C LEU A 243 -16.62 1.91 3.86
N ALA A 244 -17.94 1.88 4.02
CA ALA A 244 -18.75 3.07 4.25
C ALA A 244 -18.36 3.77 5.56
N PHE A 245 -18.13 3.01 6.63
CA PHE A 245 -17.62 3.56 7.89
C PHE A 245 -16.27 4.26 7.71
N PHE A 246 -15.32 3.62 7.03
CA PHE A 246 -14.00 4.21 6.79
C PHE A 246 -14.07 5.45 5.88
N LEU A 247 -14.93 5.44 4.86
CA LEU A 247 -15.18 6.61 4.02
C LEU A 247 -15.79 7.76 4.83
N PHE A 248 -16.77 7.47 5.69
CA PHE A 248 -17.38 8.48 6.55
C PHE A 248 -16.37 9.05 7.54
N PHE A 249 -15.52 8.20 8.13
CA PHE A 249 -14.46 8.63 9.02
C PHE A 249 -13.44 9.53 8.31
N ALA A 250 -12.96 9.12 7.13
CA ALA A 250 -12.07 9.94 6.31
C ALA A 250 -12.70 11.29 5.95
N LEU A 251 -14.00 11.29 5.58
CA LEU A 251 -14.75 12.50 5.28
C LEU A 251 -14.88 13.40 6.51
N SER A 252 -15.17 12.84 7.68
CA SER A 252 -15.28 13.62 8.92
C SER A 252 -13.97 14.28 9.31
N LEU A 253 -12.83 13.57 9.16
CA LEU A 253 -11.51 14.12 9.42
C LEU A 253 -11.14 15.20 8.40
N ALA A 254 -11.48 15.00 7.13
CA ALA A 254 -11.25 15.99 6.08
C ALA A 254 -12.05 17.27 6.32
N LEU A 255 -13.33 17.14 6.67
CA LEU A 255 -14.20 18.28 6.97
C LEU A 255 -13.72 19.02 8.24
N ALA A 256 -13.33 18.28 9.28
CA ALA A 256 -12.74 18.88 10.48
C ALA A 256 -11.44 19.62 10.16
N ALA A 257 -10.56 19.05 9.31
CA ALA A 257 -9.34 19.70 8.88
C ALA A 257 -9.62 21.02 8.14
N VAL A 258 -10.54 20.99 7.16
CA VAL A 258 -10.92 22.19 6.39
C VAL A 258 -11.50 23.26 7.29
N TRP A 259 -12.42 22.89 8.18
CA TRP A 259 -13.05 23.84 9.11
C TRP A 259 -12.04 24.48 10.07
N MET A 260 -11.16 23.67 10.67
CA MET A 260 -10.15 24.16 11.62
C MET A 260 -9.08 25.03 10.93
N LEU A 261 -8.67 24.68 9.72
CA LEU A 261 -7.74 25.51 8.93
C LEU A 261 -8.39 26.82 8.47
N TRP A 262 -9.70 26.80 8.17
CA TRP A 262 -10.45 28.00 7.83
C TRP A 262 -10.57 28.94 9.04
N LEU A 263 -10.91 28.42 10.23
CA LEU A 263 -10.92 29.17 11.48
C LEU A 263 -9.54 29.77 11.78
N ALA A 264 -8.47 28.99 11.62
CA ALA A 264 -7.10 29.47 11.79
C ALA A 264 -6.76 30.61 10.82
N GLY A 265 -7.05 30.44 9.53
CA GLY A 265 -6.78 31.44 8.51
C GLY A 265 -7.55 32.74 8.73
N SER A 266 -8.84 32.63 9.08
CA SER A 266 -9.68 33.79 9.39
C SER A 266 -9.22 34.53 10.64
N GLY A 267 -8.82 33.81 11.69
CA GLY A 267 -8.30 34.41 12.92
C GLY A 267 -6.96 35.12 12.72
N VAL A 268 -6.04 34.52 11.96
CA VAL A 268 -4.75 35.17 11.62
C VAL A 268 -4.97 36.41 10.77
N ALA A 269 -5.86 36.34 9.76
CA ALA A 269 -6.18 37.50 8.92
C ALA A 269 -6.80 38.64 9.72
N TYR A 270 -7.71 38.33 10.65
CA TYR A 270 -8.31 39.32 11.55
C TYR A 270 -7.27 40.00 12.44
N CYS A 271 -6.41 39.21 13.12
CA CYS A 271 -5.35 39.76 13.95
C CYS A 271 -4.39 40.64 13.15
N TRP A 272 -4.07 40.26 11.91
CA TRP A 272 -3.21 41.06 11.03
C TRP A 272 -3.86 42.37 10.59
N SER A 273 -5.19 42.39 10.37
CA SER A 273 -5.92 43.60 9.98
C SER A 273 -6.11 44.62 11.12
N HIS A 274 -5.91 44.19 12.37
CA HIS A 274 -6.06 45.00 13.58
C HIS A 274 -4.73 45.25 14.32
N LEU A 275 -3.60 44.92 13.68
CA LEU A 275 -2.23 45.27 14.06
C LEU A 275 -1.80 46.57 13.37
#